data_AF-A0A2V8U1M5-F1
#
_entry.id   AF-A0A2V8U1M5-F1
#
_cell.length_a   1.000
_cell.length_b   1.000
_cell.length_c   1.000
_cell.angle_alpha   90.00
_cell.angle_beta   90.00
_cell.angle_gamma   90.00
#
_symmetry.space_group_name_H-M   'P 1'
#
loop_
_entity.id
_entity.type
_entity.pdbx_description
1 polymer ?
#
loop_
_entity_poly.entity_id
_entity_poly.type
_entity_poly.pdbx_seq_one_letter_code
_entity_poly.pdbx_strand_id
1 'polypeptide(L)'
;MARRPIVLMVCAIGFGAVPAFGQTPAYRAPRTSDGHPNLNGIWQAMNTANWDLEAHAARQGLVLELGAVGAEPGGLSVVEGGTIPYLPAALAQRKENFQNRLKADPEIMCYLPGVPRATYMPYPFQIFQSDKAIAIAYEYDGAFRNIYLKDPGPPPVDTWMGQSVARWEGDTLVVDVTGLDERTWFDR
;
A
#
# COMPACT_ATOMS: atom_id res chain seq x y z
N MET A 1 18.47 78.26 -24.22
CA MET A 1 17.15 77.61 -24.20
C MET A 1 17.11 76.61 -25.36
N ALA A 2 17.43 75.33 -25.10
CA ALA A 2 17.46 74.28 -26.12
C ALA A 2 16.67 73.07 -25.59
N ARG A 3 15.57 72.73 -26.27
CA ARG A 3 14.67 71.64 -25.91
C ARG A 3 15.23 70.32 -26.43
N ARG A 4 15.45 69.33 -25.54
CA ARG A 4 15.74 67.94 -25.90
C ARG A 4 14.42 67.16 -26.01
N PRO A 5 14.17 66.39 -27.09
CA PRO A 5 13.01 65.52 -27.16
C PRO A 5 13.26 64.24 -26.34
N ILE A 6 12.29 63.85 -25.52
CA ILE A 6 12.26 62.57 -24.81
C ILE A 6 11.69 61.54 -25.79
N VAL A 7 12.47 60.52 -26.13
CA VAL A 7 12.01 59.37 -26.90
C VAL A 7 11.44 58.35 -25.91
N LEU A 8 10.12 58.13 -25.96
CA LEU A 8 9.46 57.05 -25.22
C LEU A 8 9.66 55.73 -25.97
N MET A 9 10.39 54.80 -25.38
CA MET A 9 10.53 53.43 -25.88
C MET A 9 9.39 52.58 -25.33
N VAL A 10 8.48 52.15 -26.21
CA VAL A 10 7.37 51.24 -25.85
C VAL A 10 7.90 49.81 -25.94
N CYS A 11 8.09 49.15 -24.79
CA CYS A 11 8.33 47.71 -24.74
C CYS A 11 7.00 46.97 -24.91
N ALA A 12 6.79 46.34 -26.06
CA ALA A 12 5.70 45.41 -26.27
C ALA A 12 6.01 44.09 -25.54
N ILE A 13 5.29 43.80 -24.46
CA ILE A 13 5.34 42.50 -23.79
C ILE A 13 4.53 41.52 -24.65
N GLY A 14 5.24 40.72 -25.45
CA GLY A 14 4.63 39.60 -26.18
C GLY A 14 4.23 38.49 -25.21
N PHE A 15 2.93 38.25 -25.06
CA PHE A 15 2.41 37.02 -24.44
C PHE A 15 2.69 35.84 -25.38
N GLY A 16 3.89 35.27 -25.28
CA GLY A 16 4.17 33.96 -25.87
C GLY A 16 3.47 32.88 -25.04
N ALA A 17 2.51 32.18 -25.64
CA ALA A 17 1.96 30.97 -25.05
C ALA A 17 3.10 29.97 -24.89
N VAL A 18 3.48 29.68 -23.64
CA VAL A 18 4.45 28.63 -23.34
C VAL A 18 3.77 27.30 -23.69
N PRO A 19 4.29 26.52 -24.65
CA PRO A 19 3.73 25.21 -24.90
C PRO A 19 3.95 24.36 -23.65
N ALA A 20 2.86 23.84 -23.08
CA ALA A 20 2.88 22.90 -21.98
C ALA A 20 3.39 21.54 -22.49
N PHE A 21 4.71 21.42 -22.68
CA PHE A 21 5.37 20.14 -22.86
C PHE A 21 5.44 19.45 -21.49
N GLY A 22 4.73 18.34 -21.30
CA GLY A 22 4.98 17.48 -20.14
C GLY A 22 3.81 16.73 -19.50
N GLN A 23 2.64 16.61 -20.14
CA GLN A 23 1.69 15.59 -19.67
C GLN A 23 2.11 14.24 -20.22
N THR A 24 2.81 13.46 -19.39
CA THR A 24 2.99 12.02 -19.63
C THR A 24 1.61 11.42 -19.88
N PRO A 25 1.40 10.67 -20.98
CA PRO A 25 0.15 9.97 -21.19
C PRO A 25 -0.20 9.17 -19.93
N ALA A 26 -1.47 9.21 -19.51
CA ALA A 26 -1.92 8.39 -18.41
C ALA A 26 -1.54 6.93 -18.69
N TYR A 27 -0.77 6.32 -17.79
CA TYR A 27 -0.32 4.94 -17.96
C TYR A 27 -1.54 4.02 -18.09
N ARG A 28 -1.55 3.19 -19.13
CA ARG A 28 -2.55 2.14 -19.32
C ARG A 28 -1.89 0.79 -19.10
N ALA A 29 -2.29 0.09 -18.05
CA ALA A 29 -1.80 -1.25 -17.78
C ALA A 29 -2.07 -2.21 -18.96
N PRO A 30 -1.15 -3.15 -19.26
CA PRO A 30 -1.42 -4.28 -20.14
C PRO A 30 -2.69 -5.01 -19.69
N ARG A 31 -3.40 -5.63 -20.63
CA ARG A 31 -4.68 -6.30 -20.35
C ARG A 31 -4.58 -7.81 -20.52
N THR A 32 -5.34 -8.52 -19.72
CA THR A 32 -5.61 -9.96 -19.88
C THR A 32 -6.61 -10.19 -21.02
N SER A 33 -6.82 -11.45 -21.41
CA SER A 33 -7.74 -11.81 -22.50
C SER A 33 -9.20 -11.47 -22.23
N ASP A 34 -9.58 -11.34 -20.96
CA ASP A 34 -10.90 -10.90 -20.48
C ASP A 34 -11.00 -9.36 -20.33
N GLY A 35 -9.94 -8.61 -20.67
CA GLY A 35 -9.95 -7.14 -20.74
C GLY A 35 -9.60 -6.40 -19.45
N HIS A 36 -9.46 -7.11 -18.33
CA HIS A 36 -9.03 -6.52 -17.06
C HIS A 36 -7.54 -6.18 -17.06
N PRO A 37 -7.06 -5.28 -16.16
CA PRO A 37 -5.65 -5.05 -15.96
C PRO A 37 -4.90 -6.36 -15.65
N ASN A 38 -3.76 -6.53 -16.32
CA ASN A 38 -2.88 -7.67 -16.12
C ASN A 38 -1.92 -7.38 -14.95
N LEU A 39 -2.17 -8.05 -13.84
CA LEU A 39 -1.41 -7.97 -12.59
C LEU A 39 -0.29 -9.01 -12.53
N ASN A 40 -0.18 -9.94 -13.50
CA ASN A 40 0.84 -10.99 -13.48
C ASN A 40 2.25 -10.40 -13.41
N GLY A 41 3.07 -10.92 -12.50
CA GLY A 41 4.47 -10.50 -12.36
C GLY A 41 5.00 -10.62 -10.94
N ILE A 42 6.25 -10.23 -10.78
CA ILE A 42 6.91 -10.08 -9.48
C ILE A 42 6.81 -8.61 -9.08
N TRP A 43 6.33 -8.38 -7.88
CA TRP A 43 6.05 -7.07 -7.29
C TRP A 43 6.76 -6.94 -5.96
N GLN A 44 7.00 -5.70 -5.53
CA GLN A 44 7.49 -5.39 -4.20
C GLN A 44 6.91 -4.05 -3.76
N ALA A 45 6.45 -3.96 -2.51
CA ALA A 45 6.08 -2.68 -1.93
C ALA A 45 7.35 -1.85 -1.65
N MET A 46 7.44 -0.68 -2.28
CA MET A 46 8.56 0.25 -2.12
C MET A 46 8.18 1.40 -1.19
N ASN A 47 7.70 1.08 0.01
CA ASN A 47 7.30 2.03 1.04
C ASN A 47 7.55 1.45 2.44
N THR A 48 7.08 2.15 3.48
CA THR A 48 7.23 1.76 4.89
C THR A 48 5.92 1.33 5.54
N ALA A 49 4.91 0.97 4.75
CA ALA A 49 3.58 0.62 5.25
C ALA A 49 3.54 -0.67 6.09
N ASN A 50 4.58 -1.52 6.02
CA ASN A 50 4.75 -2.63 6.97
C ASN A 50 5.04 -2.16 8.40
N TRP A 51 5.52 -0.92 8.58
CA TRP A 51 5.76 -0.34 9.90
C TRP A 51 4.49 0.31 10.48
N ASP A 52 3.72 1.02 9.64
CA ASP A 52 2.40 1.57 9.97
C ASP A 52 1.71 1.96 8.65
N LEU A 53 0.45 1.55 8.47
CA LEU A 53 -0.34 1.91 7.29
C LEU A 53 -0.69 3.42 7.27
N GLU A 54 -0.79 4.03 8.45
CA GLU A 54 -0.96 5.46 8.62
C GLU A 54 0.39 6.20 8.51
N ALA A 55 0.34 7.52 8.33
CA ALA A 55 1.56 8.31 8.28
C ALA A 55 2.26 8.29 9.65
N HIS A 56 3.57 8.06 9.65
CA HIS A 56 4.35 7.91 10.87
C HIS A 56 5.72 8.56 10.75
N ALA A 57 6.17 9.21 11.83
CA ALA A 57 7.54 9.69 11.93
C ALA A 57 8.50 8.50 12.16
N ALA A 58 9.77 8.68 11.81
CA ALA A 58 10.82 7.73 12.20
C ALA A 58 10.91 7.61 13.73
N ARG A 59 11.22 6.41 14.23
CA ARG A 59 11.29 6.11 15.67
C ARG A 59 12.51 5.27 16.00
N GLN A 60 12.91 5.29 17.27
CA GLN A 60 13.91 4.36 17.78
C GLN A 60 13.40 2.93 17.67
N GLY A 61 14.31 1.98 17.45
CA GLY A 61 13.99 0.56 17.44
C GLY A 61 13.54 0.03 18.79
N LEU A 62 12.89 -1.13 18.78
CA LEU A 62 12.45 -1.85 19.99
C LEU A 62 13.61 -2.40 20.82
N VAL A 63 14.75 -2.67 20.18
CA VAL A 63 15.98 -3.16 20.82
C VAL A 63 17.02 -2.06 20.73
N LEU A 64 17.25 -1.36 21.84
CA LEU A 64 18.09 -0.15 21.88
C LEU A 64 19.53 -0.44 21.48
N GLU A 65 20.04 -1.62 21.81
CA GLU A 65 21.38 -2.08 21.52
C GLU A 65 21.67 -2.17 20.01
N LEU A 66 20.63 -2.30 19.17
CA LEU A 66 20.78 -2.29 17.71
C LEU A 66 21.02 -0.89 17.14
N GLY A 67 20.79 0.17 17.92
CA GLY A 67 20.95 1.56 17.47
C GLY A 67 20.21 1.85 16.16
N ALA A 68 20.89 2.49 15.21
CA ALA A 68 20.31 2.86 13.91
C ALA A 68 19.90 1.66 13.04
N VAL A 69 20.46 0.46 13.28
CA VAL A 69 20.11 -0.75 12.51
C VAL A 69 18.69 -1.20 12.80
N GLY A 70 18.22 -1.00 14.05
CA GLY A 70 16.86 -1.36 14.46
C GLY A 70 15.85 -0.22 14.31
N ALA A 71 16.24 0.94 13.79
CA ALA A 71 15.38 2.11 13.72
C ALA A 71 14.17 1.89 12.79
N GLU A 72 13.01 2.42 13.20
CA GLU A 72 11.79 2.40 12.39
C GLU A 72 11.85 3.60 11.44
N PRO A 73 11.82 3.41 10.11
CA PRO A 73 11.79 4.51 9.17
C PRO A 73 10.44 5.24 9.23
N GLY A 74 10.40 6.52 8.86
CA GLY A 74 9.15 7.24 8.70
C GLY A 74 8.44 6.89 7.38
N GLY A 75 7.15 7.18 7.28
CA GLY A 75 6.32 6.82 6.14
C GLY A 75 5.17 7.77 5.88
N LEU A 76 4.78 7.85 4.61
CA LEU A 76 3.50 8.43 4.20
C LEU A 76 2.40 7.38 4.31
N SER A 77 1.18 7.81 4.61
CA SER A 77 0.04 6.90 4.69
C SER A 77 -0.29 6.29 3.33
N VAL A 78 -0.67 5.01 3.35
CA VAL A 78 -1.28 4.31 2.21
C VAL A 78 -2.80 4.20 2.33
N VAL A 79 -3.38 4.79 3.38
CA VAL A 79 -4.81 4.76 3.67
C VAL A 79 -5.46 5.95 3.00
N GLU A 80 -6.55 5.73 2.26
CA GLU A 80 -7.34 6.82 1.71
C GLU A 80 -7.91 7.70 2.83
N GLY A 81 -7.71 9.02 2.74
CA GLY A 81 -8.02 9.95 3.84
C GLY A 81 -6.99 9.97 4.97
N GLY A 82 -5.97 9.10 4.94
CA GLY A 82 -4.80 9.12 5.83
C GLY A 82 -4.98 8.46 7.20
N THR A 83 -6.20 8.09 7.58
CA THR A 83 -6.50 7.47 8.87
C THR A 83 -7.47 6.31 8.70
N ILE A 84 -7.22 5.21 9.42
CA ILE A 84 -8.11 4.06 9.45
C ILE A 84 -9.28 4.38 10.40
N PRO A 85 -10.54 4.24 9.96
CA PRO A 85 -11.71 4.51 10.79
C PRO A 85 -11.96 3.38 11.80
N TYR A 86 -11.07 3.23 12.78
CA TYR A 86 -11.17 2.21 13.81
C TYR A 86 -12.45 2.36 14.65
N LEU A 87 -13.05 1.21 15.01
CA LEU A 87 -13.97 1.16 16.15
C LEU A 87 -13.22 1.53 17.44
N PRO A 88 -13.90 2.12 18.46
CA PRO A 88 -13.23 2.54 19.70
C PRO A 88 -12.43 1.42 20.39
N ALA A 89 -12.96 0.20 20.43
CA ALA A 89 -12.26 -0.96 20.99
C ALA A 89 -11.05 -1.37 20.15
N ALA A 90 -11.15 -1.32 18.82
CA ALA A 90 -10.03 -1.64 17.91
C ALA A 90 -8.90 -0.60 18.02
N LEU A 91 -9.24 0.67 18.22
CA LEU A 91 -8.24 1.71 18.46
C LEU A 91 -7.50 1.51 19.81
N ALA A 92 -8.22 1.06 20.84
CA ALA A 92 -7.60 0.70 22.12
C ALA A 92 -6.65 -0.51 21.95
N GLN A 93 -7.10 -1.55 21.24
CA GLN A 93 -6.29 -2.73 20.94
C GLN A 93 -5.03 -2.36 20.13
N ARG A 94 -5.15 -1.52 19.09
CA ARG A 94 -3.99 -1.04 18.32
C ARG A 94 -2.95 -0.38 19.23
N LYS A 95 -3.39 0.48 20.15
CA LYS A 95 -2.48 1.15 21.08
C LYS A 95 -1.79 0.16 22.02
N GLU A 96 -2.53 -0.81 22.55
CA GLU A 96 -1.98 -1.85 23.41
C GLU A 96 -0.97 -2.73 22.68
N ASN A 97 -1.32 -3.17 21.46
CA ASN A 97 -0.46 -3.92 20.55
C ASN A 97 0.84 -3.14 20.31
N PHE A 98 0.73 -1.88 19.92
CA PHE A 98 1.89 -1.05 19.64
C PHE A 98 2.81 -0.91 20.87
N GLN A 99 2.28 -0.72 22.08
CA GLN A 99 3.13 -0.63 23.28
C GLN A 99 3.81 -1.96 23.64
N ASN A 100 3.19 -3.09 23.30
CA ASN A 100 3.67 -4.44 23.65
C ASN A 100 4.28 -5.20 22.47
N ARG A 101 4.48 -4.55 21.32
CA ARG A 101 4.78 -5.20 20.03
C ARG A 101 6.00 -6.12 20.07
N LEU A 102 7.03 -5.80 20.85
CA LEU A 102 8.21 -6.68 21.02
C LEU A 102 7.85 -8.10 21.55
N LYS A 103 6.75 -8.24 22.28
CA LYS A 103 6.29 -9.52 22.86
C LYS A 103 5.04 -10.07 22.20
N ALA A 104 4.23 -9.20 21.61
CA ALA A 104 2.87 -9.52 21.16
C ALA A 104 2.72 -9.58 19.64
N ASP A 105 3.65 -9.01 18.86
CA ASP A 105 3.56 -9.02 17.40
C ASP A 105 3.68 -10.46 16.88
N PRO A 106 2.66 -11.00 16.17
CA PRO A 106 2.69 -12.35 15.61
C PRO A 106 3.88 -12.58 14.67
N GLU A 107 4.32 -11.55 13.96
CA GLU A 107 5.41 -11.65 12.99
C GLU A 107 6.77 -11.86 13.67
N ILE A 108 6.97 -11.31 14.88
CA ILE A 108 8.18 -11.58 15.68
C ILE A 108 8.25 -13.06 16.08
N MET A 109 7.08 -13.71 16.20
CA MET A 109 6.95 -15.15 16.50
C MET A 109 6.98 -16.02 15.23
N CYS A 110 7.26 -15.44 14.06
CA CYS A 110 7.21 -16.11 12.76
C CYS A 110 5.85 -16.71 12.41
N TYR A 111 4.74 -16.09 12.84
CA TYR A 111 3.43 -16.43 12.29
C TYR A 111 3.20 -15.72 10.97
N LEU A 112 2.34 -16.31 10.13
CA LEU A 112 1.94 -15.73 8.86
C LEU A 112 1.35 -14.33 9.08
N PRO A 113 1.75 -13.33 8.29
CA PRO A 113 1.49 -11.92 8.58
C PRO A 113 0.05 -11.47 8.32
N GLY A 114 -0.74 -12.29 7.61
CA GLY A 114 -2.08 -11.94 7.18
C GLY A 114 -2.11 -10.77 6.21
N VAL A 115 -3.31 -10.21 6.00
CA VAL A 115 -3.53 -9.12 5.05
C VAL A 115 -4.07 -7.89 5.77
N PRO A 116 -3.62 -6.67 5.42
CA PRO A 116 -2.78 -6.34 4.27
C PRO A 116 -1.25 -6.48 4.51
N ARG A 117 -0.81 -6.77 5.74
CA ARG A 117 0.61 -6.75 6.14
C ARG A 117 1.53 -7.53 5.20
N ALA A 118 1.15 -8.75 4.78
CA ALA A 118 1.91 -9.57 3.84
C ALA A 118 2.35 -8.81 2.58
N THR A 119 1.48 -7.93 2.05
CA THR A 119 1.74 -7.17 0.83
C THR A 119 2.72 -6.03 1.02
N TYR A 120 2.78 -5.45 2.23
CA TYR A 120 3.65 -4.31 2.51
C TYR A 120 5.02 -4.68 3.06
N MET A 121 5.22 -5.95 3.40
CA MET A 121 6.54 -6.45 3.80
C MET A 121 7.59 -6.13 2.73
N PRO A 122 8.86 -5.87 3.12
CA PRO A 122 9.91 -5.41 2.22
C PRO A 122 10.50 -6.56 1.37
N TYR A 123 9.68 -7.54 0.99
CA TYR A 123 10.05 -8.69 0.19
C TYR A 123 9.25 -8.73 -1.11
N PRO A 124 9.85 -9.19 -2.21
CA PRO A 124 9.12 -9.54 -3.42
C PRO A 124 7.97 -10.54 -3.18
N PHE A 125 6.94 -10.43 -4.01
CA PHE A 125 5.86 -11.40 -4.11
C PHE A 125 5.42 -11.53 -5.57
N GLN A 126 4.90 -12.71 -5.94
CA GLN A 126 4.47 -12.98 -7.29
C GLN A 126 2.94 -13.07 -7.36
N ILE A 127 2.35 -12.35 -8.30
CA ILE A 127 0.93 -12.45 -8.63
C ILE A 127 0.77 -13.38 -9.83
N PHE A 128 -0.11 -14.36 -9.68
CA PHE A 128 -0.62 -15.23 -10.73
C PHE A 128 -2.09 -14.90 -10.97
N GLN A 129 -2.43 -14.41 -12.15
CA GLN A 129 -3.81 -14.05 -12.51
C GLN A 129 -4.24 -14.88 -13.72
N SER A 130 -5.37 -15.56 -13.54
CA SER A 130 -6.12 -16.27 -14.58
C SER A 130 -7.53 -15.68 -14.71
N ASP A 131 -8.31 -16.20 -15.67
CA ASP A 131 -9.72 -15.89 -15.85
C ASP A 131 -10.64 -16.44 -14.73
N LYS A 132 -10.11 -17.28 -13.83
CA LYS A 132 -10.89 -17.98 -12.79
C LYS A 132 -10.49 -17.64 -11.37
N ALA A 133 -9.22 -17.32 -11.15
CA ALA A 133 -8.65 -17.05 -9.84
C ALA A 133 -7.39 -16.20 -9.94
N ILE A 134 -7.10 -15.50 -8.85
CA ILE A 134 -5.85 -14.78 -8.63
C ILE A 134 -5.17 -15.39 -7.42
N ALA A 135 -3.87 -15.58 -7.47
CA ALA A 135 -3.07 -16.04 -6.35
C ALA A 135 -1.88 -15.11 -6.14
N ILE A 136 -1.51 -14.90 -4.89
CA ILE A 136 -0.31 -14.15 -4.52
C ILE A 136 0.58 -15.07 -3.68
N ALA A 137 1.79 -15.33 -4.17
CA ALA A 137 2.84 -16.03 -3.43
C ALA A 137 3.79 -14.99 -2.84
N TYR A 138 3.83 -14.88 -1.52
CA TYR A 138 4.74 -14.00 -0.81
C TYR A 138 6.03 -14.75 -0.48
N GLU A 139 7.15 -14.03 -0.51
CA GLU A 139 8.45 -14.59 -0.08
C GLU A 139 8.46 -14.91 1.43
N TYR A 140 7.83 -14.08 2.25
CA TYR A 140 7.82 -14.26 3.71
C TYR A 140 7.06 -15.52 4.11
N ASP A 141 7.76 -16.43 4.79
CA ASP A 141 7.23 -17.65 5.42
C ASP A 141 6.34 -18.52 4.50
N GLY A 142 6.59 -18.46 3.19
CA GLY A 142 5.77 -19.15 2.19
C GLY A 142 4.29 -18.74 2.21
N ALA A 143 3.97 -17.55 2.73
CA ALA A 143 2.61 -17.07 2.83
C ALA A 143 1.95 -17.03 1.45
N PHE A 144 0.72 -17.52 1.37
CA PHE A 144 0.01 -17.65 0.11
C PHE A 144 -1.41 -17.14 0.26
N ARG A 145 -1.84 -16.30 -0.68
CA ARG A 145 -3.20 -15.73 -0.70
C ARG A 145 -3.93 -16.18 -1.95
N ASN A 146 -4.96 -16.98 -1.75
CA ASN A 146 -5.94 -17.32 -2.79
C ASN A 146 -7.03 -16.26 -2.84
N ILE A 147 -7.28 -15.72 -4.03
CA ILE A 147 -8.30 -14.72 -4.30
C ILE A 147 -9.28 -15.29 -5.33
N TYR A 148 -10.48 -15.63 -4.88
CA TYR A 148 -11.52 -16.23 -5.69
C TYR A 148 -12.29 -15.17 -6.48
N LEU A 149 -12.52 -15.39 -7.77
CA LEU A 149 -13.41 -14.54 -8.59
C LEU A 149 -14.88 -14.99 -8.54
N LYS A 150 -15.13 -16.15 -7.92
CA LYS A 150 -16.45 -16.68 -7.62
C LYS A 150 -16.48 -17.06 -6.15
N ASP A 151 -17.46 -16.53 -5.42
CA ASP A 151 -17.64 -16.80 -4.00
C ASP A 151 -17.73 -18.31 -3.72
N PRO A 152 -16.79 -18.89 -2.93
CA PRO A 152 -16.81 -20.29 -2.57
C PRO A 152 -17.76 -20.60 -1.40
N GLY A 153 -18.42 -19.60 -0.81
CA GLY A 153 -19.20 -19.72 0.42
C GLY A 153 -18.41 -19.29 1.66
N PRO A 154 -18.95 -19.47 2.88
CA PRO A 154 -18.30 -19.01 4.10
C PRO A 154 -16.97 -19.75 4.34
N PRO A 155 -15.95 -19.08 4.93
CA PRO A 155 -14.69 -19.72 5.28
C PRO A 155 -14.95 -20.86 6.29
N PRO A 156 -14.34 -22.05 6.12
CA PRO A 156 -14.56 -23.18 7.01
C PRO A 156 -13.88 -23.02 8.38
N VAL A 157 -12.83 -22.19 8.45
CA VAL A 157 -12.06 -21.89 9.66
C VAL A 157 -11.37 -20.54 9.49
N ASP A 158 -11.09 -19.87 10.60
CA ASP A 158 -10.27 -18.67 10.60
C ASP A 158 -8.79 -19.03 10.35
N THR A 159 -8.12 -18.25 9.52
CA THR A 159 -6.70 -18.45 9.17
C THR A 159 -5.97 -17.13 9.14
N TRP A 160 -4.63 -17.17 9.24
CA TRP A 160 -3.82 -15.96 9.15
C TRP A 160 -4.05 -15.18 7.85
N MET A 161 -4.22 -15.86 6.71
CA MET A 161 -4.38 -15.22 5.40
C MET A 161 -5.83 -14.95 5.01
N GLY A 162 -6.79 -15.47 5.77
CA GLY A 162 -8.23 -15.36 5.52
C GLY A 162 -8.67 -15.98 4.19
N GLN A 163 -9.95 -15.79 3.88
CA GLN A 163 -10.55 -16.10 2.59
C GLN A 163 -10.83 -14.81 1.83
N SER A 164 -10.22 -14.66 0.65
CA SER A 164 -10.38 -13.48 -0.20
C SER A 164 -11.31 -13.76 -1.39
N VAL A 165 -12.35 -12.95 -1.56
CA VAL A 165 -13.24 -12.98 -2.73
C VAL A 165 -13.17 -11.64 -3.42
N ALA A 166 -12.95 -11.64 -4.73
CA ALA A 166 -12.74 -10.43 -5.49
C ALA A 166 -13.76 -10.23 -6.60
N ARG A 167 -13.94 -8.96 -6.95
CA ARG A 167 -14.72 -8.50 -8.10
C ARG A 167 -14.00 -7.34 -8.77
N TRP A 168 -14.27 -7.16 -10.06
CA TRP A 168 -13.78 -6.03 -10.81
C TRP A 168 -14.79 -4.88 -10.80
N GLU A 169 -14.32 -3.69 -10.46
CA GLU A 169 -15.05 -2.43 -10.58
C GLU A 169 -14.28 -1.55 -11.57
N GLY A 170 -14.62 -1.68 -12.86
CA GLY A 170 -13.83 -1.11 -13.95
C GLY A 170 -12.42 -1.72 -13.99
N ASP A 171 -11.41 -0.89 -13.72
CA ASP A 171 -9.99 -1.28 -13.65
C ASP A 171 -9.54 -1.64 -12.23
N THR A 172 -10.41 -1.57 -11.23
CA THR A 172 -10.08 -1.84 -9.83
C THR A 172 -10.46 -3.27 -9.46
N LEU A 173 -9.51 -4.03 -8.91
CA LEU A 173 -9.79 -5.31 -8.25
C LEU A 173 -10.16 -5.03 -6.79
N VAL A 174 -11.43 -5.13 -6.44
CA VAL A 174 -11.90 -5.01 -5.06
C VAL A 174 -11.92 -6.39 -4.42
N VAL A 175 -11.31 -6.54 -3.25
CA VAL A 175 -11.16 -7.82 -2.55
C VAL A 175 -11.74 -7.73 -1.15
N ASP A 176 -12.78 -8.52 -0.90
CA ASP A 176 -13.35 -8.70 0.43
C ASP A 176 -12.63 -9.87 1.11
N VAL A 177 -12.28 -9.70 2.39
CA VAL A 177 -11.55 -10.71 3.17
C VAL A 177 -12.35 -11.08 4.42
N THR A 178 -12.56 -12.37 4.64
CA THR A 178 -13.28 -12.93 5.80
C THR A 178 -12.49 -14.09 6.42
N GLY A 179 -12.87 -14.54 7.61
CA GLY A 179 -12.22 -15.68 8.27
C GLY A 179 -10.74 -15.43 8.60
N LEU A 180 -10.42 -14.20 9.01
CA LEU A 180 -9.09 -13.86 9.49
C LEU A 180 -8.97 -14.25 10.96
N ASP A 181 -7.84 -14.87 11.31
CA ASP A 181 -7.49 -15.11 12.70
C ASP A 181 -7.41 -13.78 13.46
N GLU A 182 -8.09 -13.67 14.61
CA GLU A 182 -8.17 -12.43 15.40
C GLU A 182 -6.81 -11.92 15.88
N ARG A 183 -5.78 -12.78 15.86
CA ARG A 183 -4.40 -12.40 16.22
C ARG A 183 -3.69 -11.66 15.09
N THR A 184 -4.23 -11.62 13.86
CA THR A 184 -3.60 -10.94 12.72
C THR A 184 -3.53 -9.42 12.93
N TRP A 185 -2.41 -8.82 12.56
CA TRP A 185 -2.19 -7.37 12.65
C TRP A 185 -2.09 -6.78 11.24
N PHE A 186 -2.46 -5.51 11.09
CA PHE A 186 -2.37 -4.80 9.82
C PHE A 186 -0.94 -4.33 9.48
N ASP A 187 -0.15 -4.03 10.51
CA ASP A 187 1.21 -3.49 10.48
C ASP A 187 1.95 -3.83 11.81
N ARG A 188 3.02 -3.11 12.17
CA ARG A 188 3.89 -3.36 13.34
C ARG A 188 3.56 -2.51 14.56
#